data_AF-A0A9E3S930-F1
#
_entry.id   AF-A0A9E3S930-F1
#
_cell.length_a   1.000
_cell.length_b   1.000
_cell.length_c   1.000
_cell.angle_alpha   90.00
_cell.angle_beta   90.00
_cell.angle_gamma   90.00
#
_symmetry.space_group_name_H-M   'P 1'
#
loop_
_entity.id
_entity.type
_entity.pdbx_description
1 polymer ?
#
loop_
_entity_poly.entity_id
_entity_poly.type
_entity_poly.pdbx_seq_one_letter_code
_entity_poly.pdbx_strand_id
1 'polypeptide(L)'
;MRLPAWLIAFALAVSSFAPPVAAQESRVAPEEDRFAALHSPSAFERETAQARLKDEELLAHYRALLNDGGNAAQVISGLERVGARKDTADIPLIVKYIGALDPGVAEAAMGALRSFGSDALKAVKDLDAGEVDAATRKDAIERLLKDHIQTCCRRDLAINPFHLEYDGRLDELYSVGDEINELMFRLLRDSIGDIRDDISGNRYYYWNGQAVYESPFVDYGGLAVYALGRRDPERLMKEVGELAEVQPSNDFWGWSYASRTPVTIELATFFARRGDTALIDKVISDLEGGNRWRQGNESLGLQVMIAGIQMVALGEDEAALERLNENVKQAGSALSSTVSQAHYLRARILMKLKEQGAALHALEESMEASDAAMVLTLVDGTFAPLQSERRFQAVLDYCRLAARRLNAAQRPWGFTE
;
A
#
# COMPACT_ATOMS: atom_id res chain seq x y z
N MET A 1 21.99 19.12 -55.63
CA MET A 1 22.89 19.66 -54.59
C MET A 1 23.89 18.58 -54.21
N ARG A 2 25.20 18.84 -54.33
CA ARG A 2 26.26 17.89 -53.98
C ARG A 2 26.60 18.07 -52.50
N LEU A 3 26.49 17.01 -51.70
CA LEU A 3 26.94 17.00 -50.31
C LEU A 3 28.47 17.22 -50.26
N PRO A 4 28.97 18.02 -49.31
CA PRO A 4 30.39 18.36 -49.24
C PRO A 4 31.21 17.19 -48.67
N ALA A 5 32.42 17.01 -49.21
CA ALA A 5 33.30 15.85 -48.99
C ALA A 5 33.71 15.60 -47.52
N TRP A 6 33.56 16.59 -46.64
CA TRP A 6 33.86 16.45 -45.21
C TRP A 6 32.82 15.61 -44.44
N LEU A 7 31.57 15.54 -44.93
CA LEU A 7 30.52 14.71 -44.33
C LEU A 7 30.74 13.21 -44.58
N ILE A 8 31.37 12.84 -45.70
CA ILE A 8 31.74 11.45 -46.01
C ILE A 8 32.96 11.02 -45.20
N ALA A 9 33.92 11.93 -44.99
CA ALA A 9 35.09 11.68 -44.16
C ALA A 9 34.74 11.51 -42.66
N PHE A 10 33.72 12.23 -42.17
CA PHE A 10 33.28 12.09 -40.78
C PHE A 10 32.55 10.76 -40.52
N ALA A 11 31.76 10.27 -41.49
CA ALA A 11 31.11 8.96 -41.41
C ALA A 11 32.12 7.78 -41.41
N LEU A 12 33.25 7.91 -42.11
CA LEU A 12 34.32 6.90 -42.15
C LEU A 12 35.28 6.97 -40.93
N ALA A 13 35.39 8.14 -40.29
CA ALA A 13 36.20 8.27 -39.06
C ALA A 13 35.48 7.67 -37.85
N VAL A 14 34.14 7.81 -37.76
CA VAL A 14 33.36 7.27 -36.64
C VAL A 14 33.22 5.75 -36.70
N SER A 15 33.32 5.12 -37.87
CA SER A 15 33.41 3.64 -37.99
C SER A 15 34.76 3.06 -37.55
N SER A 16 35.79 3.91 -37.37
CA SER A 16 37.16 3.49 -37.02
C SER A 16 37.47 3.53 -35.52
N PHE A 17 36.57 4.11 -34.70
CA PHE A 17 36.68 4.19 -33.24
C PHE A 17 35.69 3.28 -32.50
N ALA A 18 34.96 2.43 -33.22
CA ALA A 18 34.40 1.24 -32.59
C ALA A 18 35.58 0.31 -32.23
N PRO A 19 35.77 -0.09 -30.96
CA PRO A 19 36.68 -1.19 -30.68
C PRO A 19 36.21 -2.38 -31.52
N PRO A 20 37.14 -3.15 -32.12
CA PRO A 20 36.74 -4.31 -32.89
C PRO A 20 35.89 -5.17 -31.97
N VAL A 21 34.69 -5.52 -32.43
CA VAL A 21 34.02 -6.73 -31.99
C VAL A 21 34.97 -7.85 -32.41
N ALA A 22 35.98 -8.08 -31.58
CA ALA A 22 36.68 -9.33 -31.56
C ALA A 22 35.56 -10.36 -31.44
N ALA A 23 35.45 -11.21 -32.45
CA ALA A 23 34.85 -12.50 -32.31
C ALA A 23 35.56 -13.17 -31.14
N GLN A 24 35.05 -12.90 -29.93
CA GLN A 24 35.42 -13.62 -28.75
C GLN A 24 34.77 -14.97 -28.99
N GLU A 25 35.57 -15.90 -29.52
CA GLU A 25 35.30 -17.31 -29.39
C GLU A 25 34.70 -17.51 -28.01
N SER A 26 33.50 -18.06 -27.99
CA SER A 26 32.84 -18.58 -26.80
C SER A 26 33.73 -19.69 -26.22
N ARG A 27 34.85 -19.29 -25.62
CA ARG A 27 35.46 -20.04 -24.54
C ARG A 27 34.50 -19.81 -23.39
N VAL A 28 33.61 -20.77 -23.23
CA VAL A 28 32.96 -21.03 -21.95
C VAL A 28 34.08 -20.98 -20.92
N ALA A 29 34.19 -19.87 -20.20
CA ALA A 29 35.10 -19.77 -19.08
C ALA A 29 34.72 -20.91 -18.14
N PRO A 30 35.70 -21.62 -17.53
CA PRO A 30 35.39 -22.64 -16.53
C PRO A 30 34.42 -22.02 -15.50
N GLU A 31 33.44 -22.79 -15.02
CA GLU A 31 32.31 -22.27 -14.21
C GLU A 31 32.74 -21.29 -13.10
N GLU A 32 33.90 -21.51 -12.48
CA GLU A 32 34.48 -20.66 -11.45
C GLU A 32 34.79 -19.21 -11.91
N ASP A 33 35.21 -19.00 -13.16
CA ASP A 33 35.53 -17.67 -13.70
C ASP A 33 34.28 -16.87 -14.09
N ARG A 34 33.14 -17.54 -14.35
CA ARG A 34 31.90 -16.87 -14.79
C ARG A 34 31.20 -16.13 -13.65
N PHE A 35 31.29 -16.64 -12.43
CA PHE A 35 30.66 -16.05 -11.26
C PHE A 35 31.62 -15.14 -10.45
N ALA A 36 32.93 -15.24 -10.66
CA ALA A 36 33.92 -14.36 -10.00
C ALA A 36 33.65 -12.87 -10.25
N ALA A 37 33.20 -12.51 -11.46
CA ALA A 37 32.87 -11.14 -11.84
C ALA A 37 31.65 -10.55 -11.10
N LEU A 38 30.77 -11.40 -10.53
CA LEU A 38 29.65 -10.94 -9.70
C LEU A 38 30.09 -10.33 -8.36
N HIS A 39 31.34 -10.57 -7.98
CA HIS A 39 31.93 -10.13 -6.71
C HIS A 39 32.98 -9.04 -6.91
N SER A 40 33.03 -8.44 -8.11
CA SER A 40 33.94 -7.32 -8.38
C SER A 40 33.64 -6.13 -7.47
N PRO A 41 34.67 -5.40 -6.99
CA PRO A 41 34.48 -4.13 -6.29
C PRO A 41 33.84 -3.04 -7.18
N SER A 42 33.85 -3.20 -8.51
CA SER A 42 33.19 -2.29 -9.46
C SER A 42 31.71 -2.64 -9.63
N ALA A 43 30.81 -1.70 -9.30
CA ALA A 43 29.36 -1.87 -9.51
C ALA A 43 29.00 -2.12 -10.99
N PHE A 44 29.67 -1.42 -11.91
CA PHE A 44 29.46 -1.57 -13.34
C PHE A 44 29.84 -2.97 -13.85
N GLU A 45 30.93 -3.54 -13.35
CA GLU A 45 31.35 -4.90 -13.70
C GLU A 45 30.39 -5.95 -13.17
N ARG A 46 29.88 -5.76 -11.94
CA ARG A 46 28.84 -6.63 -11.36
C ARG A 46 27.55 -6.61 -12.17
N GLU A 47 27.06 -5.43 -12.54
CA GLU A 47 25.85 -5.27 -13.35
C GLU A 47 26.02 -5.92 -14.74
N THR A 48 27.19 -5.72 -15.36
CA THR A 48 27.52 -6.34 -16.65
C THR A 48 27.62 -7.87 -16.55
N ALA A 49 28.16 -8.40 -15.46
CA ALA A 49 28.23 -9.84 -15.21
C ALA A 49 26.85 -10.45 -14.95
N GLN A 50 26.00 -9.77 -14.16
CA GLN A 50 24.62 -10.18 -13.91
C GLN A 50 23.80 -10.24 -15.22
N ALA A 51 23.95 -9.24 -16.09
CA ALA A 51 23.23 -9.18 -17.37
C ALA A 51 23.63 -10.30 -18.36
N ARG A 52 24.77 -10.96 -18.17
CA ARG A 52 25.28 -12.04 -19.02
C ARG A 52 24.83 -13.43 -18.59
N LEU A 53 24.26 -13.57 -17.39
CA LEU A 53 23.82 -14.84 -16.82
C LEU A 53 22.29 -14.97 -16.95
N LYS A 54 21.82 -16.20 -17.09
CA LYS A 54 20.37 -16.46 -16.97
C LYS A 54 19.94 -16.27 -15.53
N ASP A 55 18.71 -15.79 -15.32
CA ASP A 55 18.18 -15.55 -13.98
C ASP A 55 18.23 -16.80 -13.09
N GLU A 56 17.91 -17.97 -13.65
CA GLU A 56 17.97 -19.26 -12.95
C GLU A 56 19.39 -19.63 -12.49
N GLU A 57 20.39 -19.39 -13.34
CA GLU A 57 21.81 -19.66 -13.03
C GLU A 57 22.31 -18.71 -11.92
N LEU A 58 21.90 -17.44 -12.00
CA LEU A 58 22.25 -16.42 -11.01
C LEU A 58 21.61 -16.74 -9.64
N LEU A 59 20.35 -17.17 -9.62
CA LEU A 59 19.64 -17.55 -8.41
C LEU A 59 20.23 -18.80 -7.77
N ALA A 60 20.56 -19.82 -8.57
CA ALA A 60 21.22 -21.02 -8.07
C ALA A 60 22.57 -20.69 -7.41
N HIS A 61 23.37 -19.82 -8.03
CA HIS A 61 24.63 -19.33 -7.47
C HIS A 61 24.43 -18.61 -6.14
N TYR A 62 23.49 -17.66 -6.05
CA TYR A 62 23.24 -16.94 -4.80
C TYR A 62 22.64 -17.83 -3.70
N ARG A 63 21.80 -18.81 -4.04
CA ARG A 63 21.30 -19.82 -3.07
C ARG A 63 22.45 -20.66 -2.51
N ALA A 64 23.37 -21.13 -3.36
CA ALA A 64 24.56 -21.85 -2.92
C ALA A 64 25.46 -20.98 -2.03
N LEU A 65 25.69 -19.72 -2.41
CA LEU A 65 26.46 -18.75 -1.64
C LEU A 65 25.86 -18.49 -0.25
N LEU A 66 24.53 -18.33 -0.15
CA LEU A 66 23.85 -18.17 1.13
C LEU A 66 23.87 -19.46 1.96
N ASN A 67 23.92 -20.63 1.33
CA ASN A 67 24.05 -21.89 2.05
C ASN A 67 25.45 -22.06 2.65
N ASP A 68 26.48 -21.90 1.82
CA ASP A 68 27.87 -22.19 2.16
C ASP A 68 28.54 -21.07 2.96
N GLY A 69 27.97 -19.86 2.88
CA GLY A 69 28.51 -18.65 3.47
C GLY A 69 29.48 -17.92 2.53
N GLY A 70 29.56 -16.61 2.71
CA GLY A 70 30.48 -15.75 1.98
C GLY A 70 30.93 -14.58 2.85
N ASN A 71 31.71 -13.67 2.30
CA ASN A 71 31.96 -12.40 2.98
C ASN A 71 30.68 -11.55 3.05
N ALA A 72 30.65 -10.52 3.91
CA ALA A 72 29.46 -9.72 4.15
C ALA A 72 28.85 -9.13 2.86
N ALA A 73 29.66 -8.58 1.95
CA ALA A 73 29.17 -8.00 0.70
C ALA A 73 28.52 -9.05 -0.22
N GLN A 74 29.10 -10.24 -0.28
CA GLN A 74 28.58 -11.37 -1.06
C GLN A 74 27.24 -11.86 -0.51
N VAL A 75 27.14 -11.98 0.82
CA VAL A 75 25.91 -12.39 1.51
C VAL A 75 24.81 -11.35 1.32
N ILE A 76 25.11 -10.05 1.48
CA ILE A 76 24.14 -8.96 1.27
C ILE A 76 23.56 -9.02 -0.16
N SER A 77 24.42 -9.11 -1.19
CA SER A 77 23.94 -9.22 -2.57
C SER A 77 23.12 -10.49 -2.83
N GLY A 78 23.46 -11.59 -2.17
CA GLY A 78 22.68 -12.83 -2.22
C GLY A 78 21.29 -12.66 -1.61
N LEU A 79 21.20 -12.06 -0.40
CA LEU A 79 19.95 -11.81 0.31
C LEU A 79 19.02 -10.89 -0.48
N GLU A 80 19.56 -9.80 -1.04
CA GLU A 80 18.79 -8.87 -1.89
C GLU A 80 18.21 -9.58 -3.12
N ARG A 81 19.01 -10.42 -3.79
CA ARG A 81 18.59 -11.10 -5.02
C ARG A 81 17.56 -12.20 -4.74
N VAL A 82 17.82 -13.03 -3.73
CA VAL A 82 16.94 -14.14 -3.35
C VAL A 82 15.63 -13.59 -2.77
N GLY A 83 15.69 -12.59 -1.90
CA GLY A 83 14.51 -11.92 -1.35
C GLY A 83 13.60 -11.30 -2.42
N ALA A 84 14.17 -10.74 -3.49
CA ALA A 84 13.39 -10.17 -4.59
C ALA A 84 12.51 -11.19 -5.34
N ARG A 85 12.84 -12.49 -5.30
CA ARG A 85 12.07 -13.56 -5.96
C ARG A 85 10.84 -14.01 -5.18
N LYS A 86 10.81 -13.78 -3.87
CA LYS A 86 9.69 -14.14 -2.98
C LYS A 86 9.29 -15.63 -3.04
N ASP A 87 10.26 -16.51 -3.25
CA ASP A 87 10.05 -17.96 -3.21
C ASP A 87 10.14 -18.44 -1.75
N THR A 88 9.02 -18.93 -1.20
CA THR A 88 8.94 -19.31 0.23
C THR A 88 9.93 -20.40 0.63
N ALA A 89 10.43 -21.18 -0.33
CA ALA A 89 11.49 -22.17 -0.11
C ALA A 89 12.83 -21.53 0.30
N ASP A 90 13.04 -20.23 0.03
CA ASP A 90 14.28 -19.51 0.35
C ASP A 90 14.32 -18.94 1.78
N ILE A 91 13.19 -18.92 2.49
CA ILE A 91 13.10 -18.36 3.85
C ILE A 91 14.15 -18.99 4.80
N PRO A 92 14.38 -20.32 4.83
CA PRO A 92 15.40 -20.93 5.67
C PRO A 92 16.83 -20.45 5.36
N LEU A 93 17.13 -20.07 4.11
CA LEU A 93 18.44 -19.56 3.71
C LEU A 93 18.67 -18.14 4.23
N ILE A 94 17.59 -17.36 4.37
CA ILE A 94 17.61 -15.95 4.78
C ILE A 94 17.59 -15.83 6.30
N VAL A 95 16.71 -16.59 6.97
CA VAL A 95 16.36 -16.39 8.38
C VAL A 95 17.53 -16.56 9.34
N LYS A 96 18.50 -17.44 9.01
CA LYS A 96 19.72 -17.65 9.81
C LYS A 96 20.62 -16.40 9.91
N TYR A 97 20.46 -15.43 9.01
CA TYR A 97 21.31 -14.23 8.96
C TYR A 97 20.78 -13.06 9.81
N ILE A 98 19.59 -13.15 10.41
CA ILE A 98 19.06 -12.05 11.24
C ILE A 98 19.89 -11.79 12.50
N GLY A 99 20.59 -12.81 12.99
CA GLY A 99 21.53 -12.73 14.13
C GLY A 99 22.98 -12.52 13.72
N ALA A 100 23.26 -12.15 12.46
CA ALA A 100 24.63 -11.96 12.01
C ALA A 100 25.33 -10.83 12.80
N LEU A 101 26.60 -11.06 13.13
CA LEU A 101 27.43 -10.06 13.84
C LEU A 101 27.66 -8.80 13.00
N ASP A 102 27.65 -8.93 11.67
CA ASP A 102 27.70 -7.80 10.75
C ASP A 102 26.29 -7.16 10.63
N PRO A 103 26.11 -5.91 11.08
CA PRO A 103 24.80 -5.26 11.05
C PRO A 103 24.23 -5.08 9.63
N GLY A 104 25.10 -4.95 8.62
CA GLY A 104 24.68 -4.82 7.22
C GLY A 104 24.09 -6.13 6.69
N VAL A 105 24.66 -7.27 7.08
CA VAL A 105 24.13 -8.59 6.75
C VAL A 105 22.80 -8.84 7.46
N ALA A 106 22.72 -8.55 8.75
CA ALA A 106 21.48 -8.70 9.52
C ALA A 106 20.35 -7.84 8.93
N GLU A 107 20.65 -6.61 8.52
CA GLU A 107 19.63 -5.73 7.96
C GLU A 107 19.22 -6.09 6.53
N ALA A 108 20.15 -6.58 5.70
CA ALA A 108 19.81 -7.16 4.41
C ALA A 108 18.90 -8.40 4.56
N ALA A 109 19.14 -9.22 5.58
CA ALA A 109 18.31 -10.40 5.86
C ALA A 109 16.90 -9.99 6.28
N MET A 110 16.80 -9.03 7.21
CA MET A 110 15.51 -8.47 7.61
C MET A 110 14.76 -7.85 6.42
N GLY A 111 15.46 -7.06 5.59
CA GLY A 111 14.90 -6.47 4.37
C GLY A 111 14.34 -7.52 3.39
N ALA A 112 15.06 -8.63 3.19
CA ALA A 112 14.60 -9.74 2.37
C ALA A 112 13.33 -10.40 2.94
N LEU A 113 13.30 -10.65 4.26
CA LEU A 113 12.18 -11.30 4.96
C LEU A 113 10.86 -10.50 4.88
N ARG A 114 10.91 -9.17 4.77
CA ARG A 114 9.70 -8.30 4.68
C ARG A 114 8.73 -8.74 3.59
N SER A 115 9.24 -9.32 2.51
CA SER A 115 8.46 -9.69 1.34
C SER A 115 7.65 -10.98 1.49
N PHE A 116 7.89 -11.76 2.56
CA PHE A 116 7.31 -13.09 2.77
C PHE A 116 6.16 -13.13 3.79
N GLY A 117 5.81 -12.00 4.42
CA GLY A 117 4.64 -11.87 5.30
C GLY A 117 4.60 -12.92 6.42
N SER A 118 3.50 -13.69 6.48
CA SER A 118 3.26 -14.69 7.53
C SER A 118 4.30 -15.81 7.57
N ASP A 119 4.86 -16.19 6.43
CA ASP A 119 5.80 -17.31 6.36
C ASP A 119 7.15 -16.92 6.99
N ALA A 120 7.61 -15.69 6.79
CA ALA A 120 8.80 -15.16 7.48
C ALA A 120 8.56 -15.06 8.99
N LEU A 121 7.40 -14.58 9.42
CA LEU A 121 7.07 -14.48 10.85
C LEU A 121 7.08 -15.86 11.53
N LYS A 122 6.51 -16.86 10.88
CA LYS A 122 6.54 -18.23 11.38
C LYS A 122 7.96 -18.77 11.48
N ALA A 123 8.76 -18.60 10.42
CA ALA A 123 10.15 -19.05 10.41
C ALA A 123 10.99 -18.41 11.53
N VAL A 124 10.83 -17.10 11.77
CA VAL A 124 11.54 -16.41 12.86
C VAL A 124 11.05 -16.86 14.23
N LYS A 125 9.75 -17.11 14.41
CA LYS A 125 9.19 -17.65 15.67
C LYS A 125 9.74 -19.04 15.99
N ASP A 126 9.93 -19.87 14.97
CA ASP A 126 10.39 -21.26 15.08
C ASP A 126 11.93 -21.38 15.22
N LEU A 127 12.69 -20.29 15.12
CA LEU A 127 14.15 -20.29 15.30
C LEU A 127 14.55 -20.75 16.71
N ASP A 128 15.51 -21.66 16.77
CA ASP A 128 16.07 -22.14 18.02
C ASP A 128 16.90 -21.06 18.72
N ALA A 129 16.88 -21.06 20.05
CA ALA A 129 17.66 -20.10 20.85
C ALA A 129 19.19 -20.26 20.69
N GLY A 130 19.64 -21.38 20.10
CA GLY A 130 21.03 -21.61 19.74
C GLY A 130 21.45 -20.94 18.42
N GLU A 131 20.50 -20.54 17.58
CA GLU A 131 20.75 -19.89 16.29
C GLU A 131 20.69 -18.36 16.42
N VAL A 132 19.68 -17.86 17.12
CA VAL A 132 19.49 -16.42 17.38
C VAL A 132 19.06 -16.23 18.83
N ASP A 133 19.66 -15.25 19.52
CA ASP A 133 19.29 -14.96 20.89
C ASP A 133 17.84 -14.43 21.01
N ALA A 134 17.25 -14.59 22.19
CA ALA A 134 15.85 -14.27 22.41
C ALA A 134 15.50 -12.78 22.20
N ALA A 135 16.46 -11.86 22.42
CA ALA A 135 16.22 -10.42 22.23
C ALA A 135 16.21 -10.07 20.74
N THR A 136 17.19 -10.55 19.97
CA THR A 136 17.26 -10.38 18.51
C THR A 136 16.05 -11.00 17.83
N ARG A 137 15.64 -12.21 18.23
CA ARG A 137 14.43 -12.86 17.70
C ARG A 137 13.16 -12.04 18.00
N LYS A 138 13.03 -11.50 19.22
CA LYS A 138 11.89 -10.66 19.60
C LYS A 138 11.84 -9.37 18.78
N ASP A 139 13.00 -8.72 18.58
CA ASP A 139 13.10 -7.52 17.76
C ASP A 139 12.72 -7.81 16.30
N ALA A 140 13.25 -8.90 15.72
CA ALA A 140 12.90 -9.33 14.37
C ALA A 140 11.40 -9.58 14.18
N ILE A 141 10.76 -10.28 15.13
CA ILE A 141 9.30 -10.50 15.10
C ILE A 141 8.55 -9.17 15.13
N GLU A 142 8.92 -8.25 16.04
CA GLU A 142 8.25 -6.96 16.14
C GLU A 142 8.39 -6.14 14.86
N ARG A 143 9.58 -6.11 14.25
CA ARG A 143 9.84 -5.39 13.00
C ARG A 143 9.01 -5.96 11.85
N LEU A 144 8.98 -7.29 11.69
CA LEU A 144 8.16 -7.94 10.67
C LEU A 144 6.66 -7.70 10.88
N LEU A 145 6.18 -7.69 12.13
CA LEU A 145 4.79 -7.35 12.42
C LEU A 145 4.47 -5.88 12.09
N LYS A 146 5.37 -4.94 12.38
CA LYS A 146 5.21 -3.52 12.00
C LYS A 146 5.14 -3.37 10.48
N ASP A 147 6.03 -4.03 9.75
CA ASP A 147 6.05 -4.04 8.28
C ASP A 147 4.75 -4.64 7.69
N HIS A 148 4.25 -5.72 8.31
CA HIS A 148 2.98 -6.36 7.95
C HIS A 148 1.79 -5.41 8.15
N ILE A 149 1.68 -4.78 9.33
CA ILE A 149 0.62 -3.79 9.63
C ILE A 149 0.68 -2.65 8.62
N GLN A 150 1.86 -2.06 8.39
CA GLN A 150 2.02 -0.95 7.48
C GLN A 150 1.62 -1.32 6.05
N THR A 151 2.05 -2.50 5.57
CA THR A 151 1.72 -3.00 4.24
C THR A 151 0.21 -3.19 4.08
N CYS A 152 -0.43 -3.88 5.03
CA CYS A 152 -1.87 -4.11 5.02
C CYS A 152 -2.64 -2.77 5.03
N CYS A 153 -2.27 -1.87 5.94
CA CYS A 153 -2.93 -0.58 6.09
C CYS A 153 -2.79 0.32 4.86
N ARG A 154 -1.60 0.40 4.27
CA ARG A 154 -1.37 1.18 3.03
C ARG A 154 -2.13 0.61 1.85
N ARG A 155 -2.19 -0.73 1.76
CA ARG A 155 -2.97 -1.41 0.73
C ARG A 155 -4.47 -1.13 0.89
N ASP A 156 -5.02 -1.21 2.11
CA ASP A 156 -6.41 -0.83 2.39
C ASP A 156 -6.68 0.59 1.94
N LEU A 157 -5.83 1.55 2.32
CA LEU A 157 -6.00 2.95 1.95
C LEU A 157 -6.01 3.16 0.42
N ALA A 158 -5.18 2.40 -0.31
CA ALA A 158 -5.11 2.50 -1.77
C ALA A 158 -6.38 1.98 -2.48
N ILE A 159 -6.98 0.91 -1.96
CA ILE A 159 -8.17 0.28 -2.56
C ILE A 159 -9.49 0.83 -2.00
N ASN A 160 -9.47 1.28 -0.74
CA ASN A 160 -10.61 1.67 0.07
C ASN A 160 -10.39 3.05 0.70
N PRO A 161 -10.24 4.12 -0.11
CA PRO A 161 -9.99 5.48 0.38
C PRO A 161 -11.17 6.07 1.17
N PHE A 162 -12.33 5.39 1.19
CA PHE A 162 -13.54 5.82 1.89
C PHE A 162 -13.82 5.02 3.16
N HIS A 163 -12.88 4.18 3.60
CA HIS A 163 -13.00 3.44 4.87
C HIS A 163 -14.25 2.54 4.94
N LEU A 164 -14.64 1.99 3.79
CA LEU A 164 -15.80 1.15 3.64
C LEU A 164 -15.58 -0.21 4.31
N GLU A 165 -16.66 -0.76 4.86
CA GLU A 165 -16.71 -2.15 5.29
C GLU A 165 -17.01 -3.06 4.10
N TYR A 166 -16.23 -4.14 3.94
CA TYR A 166 -16.41 -5.21 2.94
C TYR A 166 -15.89 -6.54 3.49
N ASP A 167 -16.30 -7.65 2.87
CA ASP A 167 -15.95 -8.99 3.33
C ASP A 167 -14.45 -9.26 3.17
N GLY A 168 -13.85 -9.88 4.17
CA GLY A 168 -12.41 -10.17 4.18
C GLY A 168 -11.50 -8.97 4.40
N ARG A 169 -12.04 -7.77 4.75
CA ARG A 169 -11.26 -6.57 5.07
C ARG A 169 -10.17 -6.80 6.13
N LEU A 170 -10.34 -7.78 7.02
CA LEU A 170 -9.40 -8.01 8.13
C LEU A 170 -8.53 -9.26 7.96
N ASP A 171 -8.75 -10.05 6.91
CA ASP A 171 -8.19 -11.38 6.78
C ASP A 171 -6.66 -11.37 6.65
N GLU A 172 -6.12 -10.47 5.83
CA GLU A 172 -4.67 -10.35 5.63
C GLU A 172 -3.98 -9.77 6.87
N LEU A 173 -4.59 -8.76 7.52
CA LEU A 173 -4.05 -8.17 8.75
C LEU A 173 -3.89 -9.23 9.84
N TYR A 174 -4.84 -10.15 9.95
CA TYR A 174 -4.83 -11.21 10.96
C TYR A 174 -4.29 -12.56 10.48
N SER A 175 -3.73 -12.66 9.27
CA SER A 175 -3.08 -13.90 8.81
C SER A 175 -1.88 -14.31 9.67
N VAL A 176 -1.34 -13.37 10.43
CA VAL A 176 -0.18 -13.54 11.33
C VAL A 176 -0.56 -13.80 12.80
N GLY A 177 -1.87 -13.87 13.10
CA GLY A 177 -2.42 -14.15 14.42
C GLY A 177 -2.86 -12.91 15.21
N ASP A 178 -3.65 -13.16 16.27
CA ASP A 178 -4.31 -12.11 17.06
C ASP A 178 -3.35 -11.36 18.02
N GLU A 179 -2.15 -11.89 18.25
CA GLU A 179 -1.08 -11.27 19.07
C GLU A 179 -0.66 -9.90 18.54
N ILE A 180 -0.94 -9.61 17.26
CA ILE A 180 -0.68 -8.32 16.62
C ILE A 180 -1.45 -7.17 17.27
N ASN A 181 -2.55 -7.44 17.99
CA ASN A 181 -3.36 -6.43 18.67
C ASN A 181 -2.56 -5.63 19.70
N GLU A 182 -1.68 -6.27 20.47
CA GLU A 182 -0.87 -5.57 21.48
C GLU A 182 0.11 -4.58 20.83
N LEU A 183 0.68 -4.96 19.69
CA LEU A 183 1.52 -4.06 18.91
C LEU A 183 0.71 -2.90 18.32
N MET A 184 -0.47 -3.16 17.75
CA MET A 184 -1.33 -2.10 17.21
C MET A 184 -1.77 -1.10 18.29
N PHE A 185 -2.13 -1.56 19.49
CA PHE A 185 -2.44 -0.68 20.62
C PHE A 185 -1.24 0.17 21.04
N ARG A 186 -0.04 -0.41 21.07
CA ARG A 186 1.19 0.34 21.36
C ARG A 186 1.47 1.39 20.29
N LEU A 187 1.39 1.04 19.01
CA LEU A 187 1.55 1.99 17.90
C LEU A 187 0.54 3.14 17.97
N LEU A 188 -0.71 2.84 18.30
CA LEU A 188 -1.75 3.84 18.50
C LEU A 188 -1.41 4.77 19.67
N ARG A 189 -1.01 4.21 20.82
CA ARG A 189 -0.63 4.99 22.00
C ARG A 189 0.56 5.92 21.72
N ASP A 190 1.57 5.40 21.04
CA ASP A 190 2.76 6.16 20.65
C ASP A 190 2.40 7.30 19.66
N SER A 191 1.26 7.19 18.96
CA SER A 191 0.77 8.17 17.98
C SER A 191 -0.25 9.18 18.54
N ILE A 192 -0.64 9.11 19.82
CA ILE A 192 -1.67 10.00 20.39
C ILE A 192 -1.33 11.49 20.22
N GLY A 193 -0.04 11.85 20.36
CA GLY A 193 0.42 13.22 20.12
C GLY A 193 0.15 13.69 18.69
N ASP A 194 0.58 12.89 17.70
CA ASP A 194 0.35 13.20 16.28
C ASP A 194 -1.14 13.28 15.93
N ILE A 195 -1.97 12.44 16.55
CA ILE A 195 -3.42 12.45 16.34
C ILE A 195 -4.03 13.75 16.90
N ARG A 196 -3.61 14.19 18.09
CA ARG A 196 -4.04 15.49 18.65
C ARG A 196 -3.63 16.66 17.76
N ASP A 197 -2.43 16.62 17.22
CA ASP A 197 -1.94 17.63 16.29
C ASP A 197 -2.73 17.63 14.98
N ASP A 198 -3.10 16.47 14.45
CA ASP A 198 -4.00 16.36 13.30
C ASP A 198 -5.38 16.94 13.67
N ILE A 199 -6.04 16.46 14.73
CA ILE A 199 -7.37 16.94 15.16
C ILE A 199 -7.39 18.46 15.34
N SER A 200 -6.36 19.04 15.96
CA SER A 200 -6.26 20.48 16.18
C SER A 200 -5.92 21.29 14.91
N GLY A 201 -5.48 20.63 13.83
CA GLY A 201 -5.01 21.30 12.61
C GLY A 201 -3.59 21.87 12.73
N ASN A 202 -2.86 21.52 13.80
CA ASN A 202 -1.51 21.99 14.08
C ASN A 202 -0.41 21.10 13.49
N ARG A 203 -0.78 19.94 12.94
CA ARG A 203 0.18 19.03 12.33
C ARG A 203 0.79 19.68 11.09
N TYR A 204 2.05 20.09 11.20
CA TYR A 204 2.83 20.61 10.09
C TYR A 204 3.05 19.49 9.06
N TYR A 205 2.27 19.48 7.98
CA TYR A 205 2.61 18.74 6.77
C TYR A 205 3.83 19.43 6.14
N TYR A 206 5.03 18.97 6.50
CA TYR A 206 6.29 19.58 6.09
C TYR A 206 6.38 19.71 4.55
N TRP A 207 6.43 20.95 4.06
CA TRP A 207 6.92 21.31 2.71
C TRP A 207 8.47 21.40 2.66
N ASN A 208 9.17 21.12 3.76
CA ASN A 208 10.62 21.28 3.84
C ASN A 208 11.34 19.96 4.08
N GLY A 209 11.50 19.17 3.01
CA GLY A 209 12.74 18.44 2.66
C GLY A 209 13.39 17.47 3.66
N GLN A 210 12.82 17.24 4.84
CA GLN A 210 13.27 16.21 5.75
C GLN A 210 12.41 14.98 5.51
N ALA A 211 12.94 14.07 4.69
CA ALA A 211 12.42 12.72 4.63
C ALA A 211 12.56 12.10 6.03
N VAL A 212 11.48 12.09 6.80
CA VAL A 212 11.36 11.13 7.90
C VAL A 212 11.33 9.77 7.21
N TYR A 213 12.39 8.98 7.39
CA TYR A 213 12.57 7.70 6.68
C TYR A 213 11.46 6.69 7.01
N GLU A 214 10.70 6.91 8.08
CA GLU A 214 9.53 6.12 8.46
C GLU A 214 8.28 7.00 8.57
N SER A 215 7.24 6.65 7.81
CA SER A 215 5.93 7.31 7.91
C SER A 215 5.31 6.97 9.27
N PRO A 216 4.86 7.95 10.07
CA PRO A 216 4.25 7.69 11.38
C PRO A 216 2.96 6.89 11.24
N PHE A 217 2.61 6.11 12.27
CA PHE A 217 1.46 5.19 12.23
C PHE A 217 0.14 5.91 11.95
N VAL A 218 0.00 7.16 12.40
CA VAL A 218 -1.18 7.99 12.10
C VAL A 218 -1.48 8.11 10.60
N ASP A 219 -0.46 8.12 9.73
CA ASP A 219 -0.59 8.34 8.28
C ASP A 219 -1.09 7.14 7.50
N TYR A 220 -1.06 5.95 8.08
CA TYR A 220 -1.48 4.73 7.40
C TYR A 220 -2.43 3.86 8.22
N GLY A 221 -2.36 3.91 9.55
CA GLY A 221 -2.96 2.94 10.49
C GLY A 221 -4.48 2.87 10.57
N GLY A 222 -5.22 3.40 9.61
CA GLY A 222 -6.69 3.40 9.62
C GLY A 222 -7.29 2.00 9.75
N LEU A 223 -6.83 1.04 8.94
CA LEU A 223 -7.27 -0.36 9.04
C LEU A 223 -7.02 -0.96 10.42
N ALA A 224 -5.85 -0.70 11.00
CA ALA A 224 -5.50 -1.21 12.32
C ALA A 224 -6.44 -0.66 13.40
N VAL A 225 -6.76 0.63 13.35
CA VAL A 225 -7.73 1.26 14.27
C VAL A 225 -9.12 0.67 14.09
N TYR A 226 -9.57 0.49 12.84
CA TYR A 226 -10.84 -0.18 12.56
C TYR A 226 -10.88 -1.60 13.17
N ALA A 227 -9.80 -2.37 13.00
CA ALA A 227 -9.67 -3.72 13.53
C ALA A 227 -9.73 -3.75 15.06
N LEU A 228 -8.98 -2.86 15.73
CA LEU A 228 -9.03 -2.67 17.18
C LEU A 228 -10.45 -2.30 17.64
N GLY A 229 -11.12 -1.38 16.94
CA GLY A 229 -12.47 -0.94 17.29
C GLY A 229 -13.56 -2.00 17.13
N ARG A 230 -13.34 -3.00 16.28
CA ARG A 230 -14.24 -4.17 16.16
C ARG A 230 -13.99 -5.21 17.25
N ARG A 231 -12.72 -5.47 17.57
CA ARG A 231 -12.33 -6.60 18.44
C ARG A 231 -12.26 -6.23 19.92
N ASP A 232 -11.76 -5.04 20.24
CA ASP A 232 -11.60 -4.56 21.61
C ASP A 232 -12.06 -3.09 21.74
N PRO A 233 -13.37 -2.85 21.58
CA PRO A 233 -13.93 -1.51 21.59
C PRO A 233 -13.78 -0.80 22.95
N GLU A 234 -13.84 -1.53 24.05
CA GLU A 234 -13.75 -0.96 25.40
C GLU A 234 -12.33 -0.48 25.71
N ARG A 235 -11.31 -1.28 25.35
CA ARG A 235 -9.92 -0.84 25.48
C ARG A 235 -9.60 0.30 24.54
N LEU A 236 -10.11 0.28 23.30
CA LEU A 236 -9.92 1.41 22.40
C LEU A 236 -10.51 2.69 22.99
N MET A 237 -11.75 2.66 23.51
CA MET A 237 -12.33 3.80 24.24
C MET A 237 -11.47 4.27 25.42
N LYS A 238 -10.87 3.35 26.17
CA LYS A 238 -10.00 3.70 27.31
C LYS A 238 -8.72 4.43 26.87
N GLU A 239 -8.12 4.01 25.76
CA GLU A 239 -6.84 4.57 25.28
C GLU A 239 -7.04 5.92 24.55
N VAL A 240 -8.15 6.09 23.84
CA VAL A 240 -8.36 7.26 22.96
C VAL A 240 -9.58 8.12 23.31
N GLY A 241 -10.36 7.78 24.33
CA GLY A 241 -11.64 8.44 24.61
C GLY A 241 -11.56 9.95 24.80
N GLU A 242 -10.44 10.45 25.33
CA GLU A 242 -10.18 11.89 25.47
C GLU A 242 -10.06 12.63 24.13
N LEU A 243 -9.80 11.93 23.02
CA LEU A 243 -9.70 12.53 21.68
C LEU A 243 -11.07 12.87 21.08
N ALA A 244 -12.16 12.32 21.65
CA ALA A 244 -13.51 12.65 21.24
C ALA A 244 -13.92 14.07 21.67
N GLU A 245 -13.30 14.59 22.74
CA GLU A 245 -13.54 15.95 23.23
C GLU A 245 -12.83 16.97 22.34
N VAL A 246 -13.57 17.55 21.40
CA VAL A 246 -13.00 18.55 20.51
C VAL A 246 -13.27 19.97 21.01
N GLN A 247 -12.20 20.73 21.27
CA GLN A 247 -12.33 22.16 21.48
C GLN A 247 -12.67 22.86 20.16
N PRO A 248 -13.60 23.85 20.17
CA PRO A 248 -13.81 24.71 19.02
C PRO A 248 -12.51 25.47 18.72
N SER A 249 -11.79 25.05 17.69
CA SER A 249 -10.65 25.81 17.18
C SER A 249 -11.18 26.86 16.20
N ASN A 250 -10.89 28.13 16.50
CA ASN A 250 -11.11 29.26 15.59
C ASN A 250 -9.88 29.56 14.71
N ASP A 251 -8.81 28.77 14.83
CA ASP A 251 -7.55 29.05 14.16
C ASP A 251 -7.52 28.44 12.77
N PHE A 252 -7.90 29.27 11.80
CA PHE A 252 -7.88 28.99 10.38
C PHE A 252 -6.53 29.40 9.79
N TRP A 253 -5.65 28.43 9.55
CA TRP A 253 -4.50 28.62 8.65
C TRP A 253 -4.67 27.72 7.43
N GLY A 254 -5.16 28.35 6.36
CA GLY A 254 -5.40 27.70 5.08
C GLY A 254 -4.13 27.34 4.30
N TRP A 255 -4.37 26.55 3.26
CA TRP A 255 -3.54 26.29 2.08
C TRP A 255 -2.55 25.13 2.14
N SER A 256 -3.10 23.92 2.19
CA SER A 256 -2.99 22.88 1.15
C SER A 256 -3.92 21.75 1.57
N TYR A 257 -4.32 20.85 0.66
CA TYR A 257 -5.20 19.70 0.91
C TYR A 257 -5.36 19.33 2.40
N ALA A 258 -6.48 19.69 3.03
CA ALA A 258 -6.78 19.30 4.41
C ALA A 258 -7.11 17.80 4.44
N SER A 259 -6.15 16.95 4.05
CA SER A 259 -6.28 15.51 4.19
C SER A 259 -6.15 15.20 5.67
N ARG A 260 -7.25 14.73 6.26
CA ARG A 260 -7.21 14.10 7.57
C ARG A 260 -6.49 12.77 7.44
N THR A 261 -5.75 12.41 8.47
CA THR A 261 -5.03 11.14 8.45
C THR A 261 -6.00 9.96 8.53
N PRO A 262 -5.66 8.78 7.96
CA PRO A 262 -6.52 7.60 8.02
C PRO A 262 -6.90 7.20 9.45
N VAL A 263 -5.98 7.33 10.41
CA VAL A 263 -6.24 7.03 11.82
C VAL A 263 -7.28 7.99 12.41
N THR A 264 -7.17 9.30 12.15
CA THR A 264 -8.14 10.28 12.65
C THR A 264 -9.54 10.03 12.09
N ILE A 265 -9.66 9.72 10.78
CA ILE A 265 -10.96 9.42 10.17
C ILE A 265 -11.61 8.17 10.79
N GLU A 266 -10.83 7.10 11.01
CA GLU A 266 -11.34 5.86 11.60
C GLU A 266 -11.68 6.01 13.09
N LEU A 267 -10.92 6.80 13.85
CA LEU A 267 -11.27 7.15 15.24
C LEU A 267 -12.54 7.99 15.30
N ALA A 268 -12.67 9.01 14.45
CA ALA A 268 -13.88 9.82 14.36
C ALA A 268 -15.11 8.98 13.99
N THR A 269 -14.95 8.05 13.03
CA THR A 269 -15.99 7.08 12.66
C THR A 269 -16.35 6.16 13.82
N PHE A 270 -15.35 5.69 14.57
CA PHE A 270 -15.53 4.84 15.74
C PHE A 270 -16.33 5.53 16.86
N PHE A 271 -16.07 6.81 17.13
CA PHE A 271 -16.84 7.60 18.10
C PHE A 271 -18.25 7.91 17.61
N ALA A 272 -18.40 8.32 16.34
CA ALA A 272 -19.70 8.63 15.74
C ALA A 272 -20.67 7.45 15.82
N ARG A 273 -20.19 6.23 15.53
CA ARG A 273 -20.97 4.99 15.66
C ARG A 273 -21.42 4.67 17.10
N ARG A 274 -20.88 5.34 18.11
CA ARG A 274 -21.27 5.25 19.52
C ARG A 274 -22.07 6.45 20.01
N GLY A 275 -22.45 7.36 19.11
CA GLY A 275 -23.28 8.52 19.41
C GLY A 275 -22.50 9.78 19.77
N ASP A 276 -21.16 9.78 19.68
CA ASP A 276 -20.35 10.98 19.82
C ASP A 276 -19.87 11.46 18.45
N THR A 277 -20.56 12.45 17.91
CA THR A 277 -20.30 12.97 16.55
C THR A 277 -19.34 14.16 16.53
N ALA A 278 -18.94 14.72 17.68
CA ALA A 278 -18.21 15.99 17.72
C ALA A 278 -16.93 15.96 16.88
N LEU A 279 -16.19 14.85 16.94
CA LEU A 279 -14.97 14.68 16.15
C LEU A 279 -15.23 14.52 14.66
N ILE A 280 -16.25 13.74 14.26
CA ILE A 280 -16.54 13.55 12.83
C ILE A 280 -17.13 14.81 12.20
N ASP A 281 -17.94 15.56 12.95
CA ASP A 281 -18.52 16.84 12.51
C ASP A 281 -17.40 17.87 12.25
N LYS A 282 -16.39 17.91 13.14
CA LYS A 282 -15.20 18.73 12.90
C LYS A 282 -14.44 18.27 11.64
N VAL A 283 -14.21 16.97 11.48
CA VAL A 283 -13.53 16.41 10.30
C VAL A 283 -14.25 16.85 9.02
N ILE A 284 -15.58 16.74 8.96
CA ILE A 284 -16.39 17.19 7.82
C ILE A 284 -16.24 18.71 7.63
N SER A 285 -16.39 19.51 8.69
CA SER A 285 -16.28 20.96 8.64
C SER A 285 -14.91 21.42 8.12
N ASP A 286 -13.82 20.74 8.50
CA ASP A 286 -12.48 21.07 8.02
C ASP A 286 -12.29 20.70 6.54
N LEU A 287 -12.82 19.55 6.11
CA LEU A 287 -12.82 19.12 4.70
C LEU A 287 -13.64 20.09 3.82
N GLU A 288 -14.79 20.57 4.32
CA GLU A 288 -15.62 21.57 3.66
C GLU A 288 -14.95 22.95 3.63
N GLY A 289 -14.30 23.36 4.73
CA GLY A 289 -13.52 24.60 4.80
C GLY A 289 -12.37 24.63 3.77
N GLY A 290 -11.73 23.48 3.52
CA GLY A 290 -10.70 23.32 2.48
C GLY A 290 -11.21 23.47 1.04
N ASN A 291 -12.52 23.35 0.81
CA ASN A 291 -13.17 23.47 -0.50
C ASN A 291 -13.62 24.88 -0.85
N ARG A 292 -13.52 25.86 0.06
CA ARG A 292 -14.08 27.21 -0.10
C ARG A 292 -13.62 27.96 -1.36
N TRP A 293 -12.51 27.55 -1.96
CA TRP A 293 -11.91 28.18 -3.14
C TRP A 293 -11.81 27.26 -4.36
N ARG A 294 -12.41 26.06 -4.34
CA ARG A 294 -12.36 25.06 -5.43
C ARG A 294 -13.72 24.95 -6.13
N GLN A 295 -13.72 24.70 -7.44
CA GLN A 295 -14.95 24.51 -8.24
C GLN A 295 -14.81 23.32 -9.20
N GLY A 296 -15.94 22.70 -9.56
CA GLY A 296 -16.01 21.62 -10.56
C GLY A 296 -15.25 20.35 -10.14
N ASN A 297 -14.50 19.74 -11.05
CA ASN A 297 -13.77 18.50 -10.79
C ASN A 297 -12.74 18.59 -9.65
N GLU A 298 -12.27 19.80 -9.31
CA GLU A 298 -11.27 20.01 -8.26
C GLU A 298 -11.84 19.84 -6.83
N SER A 299 -13.17 19.95 -6.66
CA SER A 299 -13.85 19.69 -5.39
C SER A 299 -14.40 18.27 -5.28
N LEU A 300 -14.62 17.58 -6.40
CA LEU A 300 -15.29 16.27 -6.43
C LEU A 300 -14.62 15.24 -5.50
N GLY A 301 -13.29 15.14 -5.50
CA GLY A 301 -12.59 14.16 -4.65
C GLY A 301 -12.86 14.34 -3.15
N LEU A 302 -12.94 15.60 -2.69
CA LEU A 302 -13.28 15.91 -1.31
C LEU A 302 -14.76 15.65 -1.02
N GLN A 303 -15.66 15.95 -1.97
CA GLN A 303 -17.10 15.71 -1.82
C GLN A 303 -17.42 14.20 -1.76
N VAL A 304 -16.71 13.39 -2.55
CA VAL A 304 -16.79 11.93 -2.51
C VAL A 304 -16.29 11.39 -1.16
N MET A 305 -15.20 11.96 -0.62
CA MET A 305 -14.71 11.61 0.73
C MET A 305 -15.72 11.96 1.83
N ILE A 306 -16.29 13.17 1.81
CA ILE A 306 -17.32 13.59 2.77
C ILE A 306 -18.55 12.68 2.67
N ALA A 307 -19.03 12.37 1.46
CA ALA A 307 -20.15 11.46 1.28
C ALA A 307 -19.85 10.05 1.82
N GLY A 308 -18.63 9.55 1.64
CA GLY A 308 -18.17 8.30 2.25
C GLY A 308 -18.25 8.35 3.77
N ILE A 309 -17.76 9.42 4.39
CA ILE A 309 -17.84 9.65 5.85
C ILE A 309 -19.30 9.70 6.32
N GLN A 310 -20.15 10.49 5.67
CA GLN A 310 -21.58 10.60 6.00
C GLN A 310 -22.27 9.23 5.96
N MET A 311 -21.99 8.42 4.93
CA MET A 311 -22.54 7.07 4.78
C MET A 311 -22.03 6.09 5.85
N VAL A 312 -20.74 6.15 6.21
CA VAL A 312 -20.07 5.14 7.03
C VAL A 312 -20.13 5.46 8.54
N ALA A 313 -20.01 6.73 8.90
CA ALA A 313 -19.93 7.21 10.28
C ALA A 313 -21.28 7.66 10.82
N LEU A 314 -22.06 8.40 10.01
CA LEU A 314 -23.30 9.04 10.45
C LEU A 314 -24.58 8.30 10.00
N GLY A 315 -24.48 7.44 8.98
CA GLY A 315 -25.66 6.77 8.41
C GLY A 315 -26.57 7.72 7.61
N GLU A 316 -26.06 8.87 7.19
CA GLU A 316 -26.78 9.89 6.42
C GLU A 316 -26.83 9.53 4.92
N ASP A 317 -27.39 8.37 4.61
CA ASP A 317 -27.37 7.80 3.25
C ASP A 317 -28.03 8.74 2.22
N GLU A 318 -29.16 9.38 2.54
CA GLU A 318 -29.84 10.31 1.63
C GLU A 318 -29.03 11.59 1.37
N ALA A 319 -28.48 12.21 2.41
CA ALA A 319 -27.67 13.43 2.28
C ALA A 319 -26.36 13.14 1.51
N ALA A 320 -25.74 11.99 1.76
CA ALA A 320 -24.58 11.53 1.01
C ALA A 320 -24.93 11.32 -0.48
N LEU A 321 -26.09 10.73 -0.78
CA LEU A 321 -26.55 10.53 -2.16
C LEU A 321 -26.84 11.84 -2.88
N GLU A 322 -27.52 12.78 -2.23
CA GLU A 322 -27.77 14.13 -2.77
C GLU A 322 -26.46 14.83 -3.11
N ARG A 323 -25.51 14.86 -2.17
CA ARG A 323 -24.17 15.41 -2.37
C ARG A 323 -23.46 14.78 -3.58
N LEU A 324 -23.49 13.45 -3.69
CA LEU A 324 -22.87 12.76 -4.83
C LEU A 324 -23.56 13.09 -6.16
N ASN A 325 -24.90 13.10 -6.20
CA ASN A 325 -25.65 13.41 -7.41
C ASN A 325 -25.38 14.83 -7.91
N GLU A 326 -25.34 15.82 -7.02
CA GLU A 326 -25.04 17.21 -7.38
C GLU A 326 -23.62 17.36 -7.95
N ASN A 327 -22.64 16.75 -7.29
CA ASN A 327 -21.23 16.91 -7.67
C ASN A 327 -20.85 16.09 -8.92
N VAL A 328 -21.44 14.90 -9.11
CA VAL A 328 -21.29 14.13 -10.36
C VAL A 328 -21.91 14.89 -11.54
N LYS A 329 -23.08 15.52 -11.34
CA LYS A 329 -23.71 16.35 -12.38
C LYS A 329 -22.82 17.54 -12.78
N GLN A 330 -22.12 18.15 -11.83
CA GLN A 330 -21.17 19.23 -12.10
C GLN A 330 -19.90 18.75 -12.82
N ALA A 331 -19.46 17.53 -12.54
CA ALA A 331 -18.31 16.91 -13.20
C ALA A 331 -18.58 16.58 -14.68
N GLY A 332 -19.84 16.39 -15.06
CA GLY A 332 -20.26 16.12 -16.43
C GLY A 332 -19.79 14.76 -16.95
N SER A 333 -19.41 14.68 -18.23
CA SER A 333 -18.95 13.44 -18.88
C SER A 333 -17.46 13.15 -18.66
N ALA A 334 -16.89 13.59 -17.53
CA ALA A 334 -15.48 13.42 -17.25
C ALA A 334 -15.15 11.95 -16.92
N LEU A 335 -14.29 11.34 -17.74
CA LEU A 335 -13.74 10.01 -17.46
C LEU A 335 -12.59 10.15 -16.47
N SER A 336 -12.83 9.83 -15.20
CA SER A 336 -11.83 9.90 -14.15
C SER A 336 -12.07 8.87 -13.05
N SER A 337 -11.01 8.50 -12.34
CA SER A 337 -11.09 7.62 -11.16
C SER A 337 -12.01 8.18 -10.09
N THR A 338 -12.01 9.49 -9.87
CA THR A 338 -12.87 10.15 -8.89
C THR A 338 -14.35 10.05 -9.24
N VAL A 339 -14.71 10.23 -10.52
CA VAL A 339 -16.09 10.05 -10.99
C VAL A 339 -16.51 8.58 -10.83
N SER A 340 -15.64 7.65 -11.22
CA SER A 340 -15.88 6.21 -11.03
C SER A 340 -16.11 5.85 -9.55
N GLN A 341 -15.31 6.39 -8.63
CA GLN A 341 -15.48 6.24 -7.18
C GLN A 341 -16.80 6.84 -6.67
N ALA A 342 -17.21 8.00 -7.20
CA ALA A 342 -18.48 8.63 -6.87
C ALA A 342 -19.67 7.74 -7.26
N HIS A 343 -19.67 7.20 -8.48
CA HIS A 343 -20.71 6.27 -8.95
C HIS A 343 -20.73 4.96 -8.16
N TYR A 344 -19.56 4.43 -7.77
CA TYR A 344 -19.48 3.27 -6.89
C TYR A 344 -20.11 3.53 -5.52
N LEU A 345 -19.80 4.66 -4.88
CA LEU A 345 -20.43 5.05 -3.61
C LEU A 345 -21.94 5.26 -3.77
N ARG A 346 -22.39 5.91 -4.85
CA ARG A 346 -23.82 6.03 -5.18
C ARG A 346 -24.48 4.65 -5.24
N ALA A 347 -23.86 3.69 -5.94
CA ALA A 347 -24.39 2.34 -6.02
C ALA A 347 -24.52 1.67 -4.66
N ARG A 348 -23.52 1.78 -3.77
CA ARG A 348 -23.60 1.25 -2.40
C ARG A 348 -24.75 1.87 -1.60
N ILE A 349 -24.90 3.19 -1.68
CA ILE A 349 -25.97 3.91 -0.99
C ILE A 349 -27.34 3.46 -1.52
N LEU A 350 -27.50 3.36 -2.85
CA LEU A 350 -28.72 2.89 -3.48
C LEU A 350 -29.06 1.45 -3.08
N MET A 351 -28.06 0.58 -2.88
CA MET A 351 -28.29 -0.75 -2.31
C MET A 351 -28.85 -0.70 -0.88
N LYS A 352 -28.34 0.19 -0.01
CA LYS A 352 -28.90 0.40 1.34
C LYS A 352 -30.33 0.93 1.30
N LEU A 353 -30.61 1.83 0.36
CA LEU A 353 -31.95 2.37 0.10
C LEU A 353 -32.89 1.39 -0.63
N LYS A 354 -32.41 0.16 -0.93
CA LYS A 354 -33.15 -0.91 -1.62
C LYS A 354 -33.54 -0.58 -3.07
N GLU A 355 -32.79 0.30 -3.72
CA GLU A 355 -32.96 0.70 -5.12
C GLU A 355 -32.05 -0.10 -6.06
N GLN A 356 -32.23 -1.42 -6.10
CA GLN A 356 -31.32 -2.34 -6.82
C GLN A 356 -31.09 -1.99 -8.30
N GLY A 357 -32.15 -1.59 -9.01
CA GLY A 357 -32.04 -1.21 -10.43
C GLY A 357 -31.21 0.05 -10.65
N ALA A 358 -31.36 1.05 -9.78
CA ALA A 358 -30.56 2.28 -9.81
C ALA A 358 -29.12 2.00 -9.37
N ALA A 359 -28.92 1.14 -8.38
CA ALA A 359 -27.60 0.71 -7.94
C ALA A 359 -26.81 0.01 -9.06
N LEU A 360 -27.46 -0.90 -9.79
CA LEU A 360 -26.84 -1.56 -10.94
C LEU A 360 -26.49 -0.57 -12.05
N HIS A 361 -27.36 0.39 -12.33
CA HIS A 361 -27.06 1.43 -13.31
C HIS A 361 -25.88 2.29 -12.87
N ALA A 362 -25.82 2.70 -11.60
CA ALA A 362 -24.69 3.43 -11.06
C ALA A 362 -23.38 2.62 -11.09
N LEU A 363 -23.43 1.29 -10.92
CA LEU A 363 -22.26 0.44 -11.12
C LEU A 363 -21.78 0.49 -12.58
N GLU A 364 -22.67 0.39 -13.56
CA GLU A 364 -22.31 0.50 -14.98
C GLU A 364 -21.67 1.86 -15.31
N GLU A 365 -22.25 2.96 -14.82
CA GLU A 365 -21.67 4.32 -14.95
C GLU A 365 -20.27 4.41 -14.32
N SER A 366 -20.06 3.73 -13.18
CA SER A 366 -18.74 3.64 -12.55
C SER A 366 -17.71 2.97 -13.47
N MET A 367 -18.11 1.93 -14.20
CA MET A 367 -17.24 1.23 -15.16
C MET A 367 -16.93 2.06 -16.39
N GLU A 368 -17.92 2.81 -16.88
CA GLU A 368 -17.74 3.69 -18.03
C GLU A 368 -16.76 4.81 -17.71
N ALA A 369 -16.76 5.31 -16.47
CA ALA A 369 -15.92 6.42 -16.04
C ALA A 369 -14.43 6.06 -15.90
N SER A 370 -14.09 4.89 -15.33
CA SER A 370 -12.69 4.43 -15.18
C SER A 370 -12.63 2.98 -14.67
N ASP A 371 -11.56 2.27 -15.04
CA ASP A 371 -11.19 0.97 -14.49
C ASP A 371 -10.61 1.02 -13.05
N ALA A 372 -10.27 2.21 -12.55
CA ALA A 372 -9.52 2.38 -11.30
C ALA A 372 -10.33 2.10 -10.02
N ALA A 373 -11.65 2.33 -9.98
CA ALA A 373 -12.45 2.17 -8.76
C ALA A 373 -13.02 0.75 -8.57
N MET A 374 -12.74 -0.15 -9.49
CA MET A 374 -13.67 -1.22 -9.83
C MET A 374 -13.50 -2.53 -9.08
N VAL A 375 -12.43 -2.69 -8.32
CA VAL A 375 -12.11 -4.04 -7.80
C VAL A 375 -12.78 -4.33 -6.46
N LEU A 376 -13.14 -3.30 -5.68
CA LEU A 376 -13.92 -3.51 -4.46
C LEU A 376 -15.29 -4.16 -4.72
N THR A 377 -15.92 -3.90 -5.88
CA THR A 377 -17.19 -4.54 -6.28
C THR A 377 -17.12 -6.07 -6.29
N LEU A 378 -15.93 -6.65 -6.51
CA LEU A 378 -15.74 -8.11 -6.49
C LEU A 378 -15.88 -8.73 -5.10
N VAL A 379 -15.60 -7.95 -4.05
CA VAL A 379 -15.50 -8.43 -2.66
C VAL A 379 -16.50 -7.75 -1.72
N ASP A 380 -17.23 -6.76 -2.21
CA ASP A 380 -18.26 -6.06 -1.42
C ASP A 380 -19.57 -6.86 -1.41
N GLY A 381 -19.80 -7.56 -0.30
CA GLY A 381 -21.01 -8.34 -0.05
C GLY A 381 -22.31 -7.54 -0.12
N THR A 382 -22.26 -6.20 -0.08
CA THR A 382 -23.44 -5.32 -0.25
C THR A 382 -24.16 -5.59 -1.58
N PHE A 383 -23.42 -6.00 -2.61
CA PHE A 383 -23.97 -6.29 -3.94
C PHE A 383 -24.41 -7.75 -4.14
N ALA A 384 -24.33 -8.60 -3.10
CA ALA A 384 -24.79 -9.99 -3.18
C ALA A 384 -26.22 -10.17 -3.73
N PRO A 385 -27.21 -9.28 -3.43
CA PRO A 385 -28.55 -9.39 -4.00
C PRO A 385 -28.60 -9.23 -5.54
N LEU A 386 -27.59 -8.61 -6.16
CA LEU A 386 -27.52 -8.42 -7.62
C LEU A 386 -26.93 -9.65 -8.35
N GLN A 387 -26.46 -10.68 -7.65
CA GLN A 387 -25.75 -11.82 -8.25
C GLN A 387 -26.55 -12.58 -9.31
N SER A 388 -27.88 -12.62 -9.22
CA SER A 388 -28.73 -13.24 -10.24
C SER A 388 -28.91 -12.40 -11.51
N GLU A 389 -28.54 -11.12 -11.49
CA GLU A 389 -28.72 -10.21 -12.61
C GLU A 389 -27.63 -10.42 -13.67
N ARG A 390 -28.06 -10.73 -14.90
CA ARG A 390 -27.13 -10.92 -16.03
C ARG A 390 -26.24 -9.71 -16.27
N ARG A 391 -26.80 -8.51 -16.12
CA ARG A 391 -26.05 -7.25 -16.26
C ARG A 391 -24.97 -7.12 -15.19
N PHE A 392 -25.27 -7.49 -13.95
CA PHE A 392 -24.29 -7.48 -12.86
C PHE A 392 -23.17 -8.51 -13.09
N GLN A 393 -23.47 -9.68 -13.66
CA GLN A 393 -22.42 -10.64 -14.04
C GLN A 393 -21.44 -10.04 -15.07
N ALA A 394 -21.92 -9.25 -16.03
CA ALA A 394 -21.04 -8.53 -16.95
C ALA A 394 -20.17 -7.47 -16.24
N VAL A 395 -20.71 -6.81 -15.22
CA VAL A 395 -19.94 -5.91 -14.33
C VAL A 395 -18.79 -6.69 -13.69
N LEU A 396 -19.09 -7.82 -13.05
CA LEU A 396 -18.09 -8.65 -12.38
C LEU A 396 -17.01 -9.18 -13.33
N ASP A 397 -17.38 -9.61 -14.54
CA ASP A 397 -16.42 -10.12 -15.54
C ASP A 397 -15.41 -9.06 -15.97
N TYR A 398 -15.87 -7.83 -16.19
CA TYR A 398 -14.97 -6.72 -16.47
C TYR A 398 -14.10 -6.40 -15.25
N CYS A 399 -14.66 -6.35 -14.04
CA CYS A 399 -13.90 -6.10 -12.82
C CYS A 399 -12.78 -7.15 -12.64
N ARG A 400 -13.03 -8.43 -12.93
CA ARG A 400 -12.01 -9.50 -12.91
C ARG A 400 -10.91 -9.24 -13.95
N LEU A 401 -11.26 -8.80 -15.15
CA LEU A 401 -10.29 -8.45 -16.18
C LEU A 401 -9.41 -7.27 -15.77
N ALA A 402 -10.00 -6.24 -15.16
CA ALA A 402 -9.27 -5.09 -14.62
C ALA A 402 -8.33 -5.51 -13.48
N ALA A 403 -8.82 -6.33 -12.53
CA ALA A 403 -8.05 -6.83 -11.38
C ALA A 403 -6.75 -7.55 -11.79
N ARG A 404 -6.79 -8.34 -12.87
CA ARG A 404 -5.62 -9.06 -13.40
C ARG A 404 -4.49 -8.13 -13.86
N ARG A 405 -4.82 -6.89 -14.23
CA ARG A 405 -3.83 -5.88 -14.67
C ARG A 405 -3.25 -5.08 -13.50
N LEU A 406 -3.84 -5.17 -12.32
CA LEU A 406 -3.37 -4.46 -11.14
C LEU A 406 -2.18 -5.16 -10.49
N ASN A 407 -1.29 -4.35 -9.94
CA ASN A 407 -0.22 -4.81 -9.07
C ASN A 407 -0.79 -5.26 -7.72
N ALA A 408 -0.05 -6.09 -6.97
CA ALA A 408 -0.51 -6.65 -5.69
C ALA A 408 -1.03 -5.59 -4.70
N ALA A 409 -0.37 -4.44 -4.62
CA ALA A 409 -0.75 -3.33 -3.72
C ALA A 409 -2.10 -2.65 -4.08
N GLN A 410 -2.68 -2.96 -5.24
CA GLN A 410 -3.93 -2.38 -5.73
C GLN A 410 -5.07 -3.41 -5.83
N ARG A 411 -4.79 -4.70 -5.55
CA ARG A 411 -5.80 -5.76 -5.56
C ARG A 411 -6.51 -5.82 -4.20
N PRO A 412 -7.84 -6.01 -4.14
CA PRO A 412 -8.54 -6.21 -2.89
C PRO A 412 -8.20 -7.56 -2.27
N TRP A 413 -8.46 -7.68 -0.97
CA TRP A 413 -8.28 -8.92 -0.23
C TRP A 413 -9.37 -9.95 -0.55
N GLY A 414 -9.05 -11.24 -0.45
CA GLY A 414 -9.98 -12.31 -0.79
C GLY A 414 -10.15 -12.60 -2.29
N PHE A 415 -9.55 -11.79 -3.18
CA PHE A 415 -9.48 -12.10 -4.60
C PHE A 415 -8.48 -13.23 -4.88
N THR A 416 -8.98 -14.43 -5.18
CA THR A 416 -8.18 -15.57 -5.66
C THR A 416 -8.36 -15.70 -7.19
N GLU A 417 -7.27 -15.90 -7.93
CA GLU A 417 -7.26 -15.99 -9.41
C GLU A 417 -7.94 -17.25 -9.95
#